data_AF-S4NV96-F1
#
_entry.id   AF-S4NV96-F1
#
_cell.length_a   1.000
_cell.length_b   1.000
_cell.length_c   1.000
_cell.angle_alpha   90.00
_cell.angle_beta   90.00
_cell.angle_gamma   90.00
#
_symmetry.space_group_name_H-M   'P 1'
#
loop_
_entity.id
_entity.type
_entity.pdbx_description
1 polymer ?
#
loop_
_entity_poly.entity_id
_entity_poly.type
_entity_poly.pdbx_seq_one_letter_code
_entity_poly.pdbx_strand_id
1 'polypeptide(L)'
;MASKSIIEKLAPLLNSPNADLINVTLKLLFNLTFDTKLRNKMVKVNLLPKFVQFTSDDKHINLAMKILYHLSLDDRVKFMFTQSDCVKLLTD
;
A
#
# COMPACT_ATOMS: atom_id res chain seq x y z
N MET A 1 13.34 11.17 -11.47
CA MET A 1 13.59 9.75 -11.09
C MET A 1 12.38 8.81 -11.23
N ALA A 2 11.16 9.29 -11.50
CA ALA A 2 9.96 8.44 -11.66
C ALA A 2 9.72 7.87 -13.09
N SER A 3 10.77 7.68 -13.90
CA SER A 3 10.67 7.43 -15.34
C SER A 3 10.43 5.97 -15.76
N LYS A 4 10.15 5.03 -14.84
CA LYS A 4 10.18 3.57 -15.16
C LYS A 4 8.96 2.74 -14.75
N SER A 5 7.79 3.34 -14.52
CA SER A 5 6.57 2.60 -14.10
C SER A 5 6.86 1.62 -12.95
N ILE A 6 7.61 2.10 -11.96
CA ILE A 6 8.14 1.25 -10.89
C ILE A 6 7.02 0.63 -10.06
N ILE A 7 5.93 1.37 -9.83
CA ILE A 7 4.78 0.89 -9.06
C ILE A 7 4.10 -0.28 -9.78
N GLU A 8 3.91 -0.17 -11.09
CA GLU A 8 3.32 -1.23 -11.91
C GLU A 8 4.17 -2.51 -11.91
N LYS A 9 5.49 -2.38 -11.81
CA LYS A 9 6.41 -3.52 -11.74
C LYS A 9 6.44 -4.19 -10.37
N LEU A 10 6.23 -3.42 -9.29
CA LEU A 10 6.23 -3.94 -7.93
C LEU A 10 4.88 -4.57 -7.54
N ALA A 11 3.76 -4.10 -8.11
CA ALA A 11 2.42 -4.59 -7.74
C ALA A 11 2.24 -6.12 -7.89
N PRO A 12 2.75 -6.79 -8.96
CA PRO A 12 2.67 -8.24 -9.10
C PRO A 12 3.47 -8.99 -8.03
N LEU A 13 4.57 -8.43 -7.52
CA LEU A 13 5.43 -9.09 -6.52
C LEU A 13 4.71 -9.31 -5.18
N LEU A 14 3.69 -8.49 -4.89
CA LEU A 14 2.83 -8.66 -3.72
C LEU A 14 1.89 -9.89 -3.83
N ASN A 15 1.82 -10.58 -4.97
CA ASN A 15 1.11 -11.87 -5.10
C ASN A 15 2.05 -13.08 -4.94
N SER A 16 3.32 -12.87 -4.63
CA SER A 16 4.27 -13.97 -4.51
C SER A 16 3.93 -14.86 -3.31
N PRO A 17 4.11 -16.19 -3.39
CA PRO A 17 4.05 -17.05 -2.20
C PRO A 17 5.23 -16.83 -1.24
N ASN A 18 6.28 -16.11 -1.67
CA ASN A 18 7.46 -15.86 -0.85
C ASN A 18 7.24 -14.62 0.05
N ALA A 19 7.10 -14.87 1.36
CA ALA A 19 6.89 -13.84 2.36
C ALA A 19 8.05 -12.83 2.47
N ASP A 20 9.30 -13.25 2.28
CA ASP A 20 10.46 -12.35 2.28
C ASP A 20 10.42 -11.40 1.09
N LEU A 21 10.04 -11.90 -0.08
CA LEU A 21 9.86 -11.07 -1.27
C LEU A 21 8.74 -10.03 -1.07
N ILE A 22 7.60 -10.44 -0.49
CA ILE A 22 6.52 -9.52 -0.12
C ILE A 22 7.05 -8.46 0.85
N ASN A 23 7.76 -8.86 1.91
CA ASN A 23 8.29 -7.97 2.93
C ASN A 23 9.25 -6.92 2.34
N VAL A 24 10.20 -7.35 1.52
CA VAL A 24 11.14 -6.42 0.84
C VAL A 24 10.40 -5.50 -0.13
N THR A 25 9.39 -6.02 -0.84
CA THR A 25 8.55 -5.21 -1.73
C THR A 25 7.76 -4.15 -0.95
N LEU A 26 7.16 -4.51 0.19
CA LEU A 26 6.45 -3.58 1.06
C LEU A 26 7.39 -2.51 1.65
N LYS A 27 8.60 -2.87 2.08
CA LYS A 27 9.61 -1.90 2.52
C LYS A 27 9.98 -0.90 1.42
N LEU A 28 10.17 -1.39 0.20
CA LEU A 28 10.44 -0.52 -0.95
C LEU A 28 9.24 0.39 -1.26
N LEU A 29 8.03 -0.18 -1.32
CA LEU A 29 6.81 0.60 -1.54
C LEU A 29 6.63 1.67 -0.47
N PHE A 30 6.87 1.34 0.80
CA PHE A 30 6.89 2.31 1.90
C PHE A 30 7.86 3.45 1.63
N ASN A 31 9.11 3.18 1.23
CA ASN A 31 10.06 4.24 0.88
C ASN A 31 9.58 5.10 -0.31
N LEU A 32 8.84 4.52 -1.25
CA LEU A 32 8.27 5.27 -2.38
C LEU A 32 7.04 6.11 -1.98
N THR A 33 6.37 5.81 -0.87
CA THR A 33 5.23 6.62 -0.40
C THR A 33 5.62 8.03 0.03
N PHE A 34 6.90 8.33 0.24
CA PHE A 34 7.33 9.71 0.53
C PHE A 34 7.17 10.65 -0.67
N ASP A 35 7.08 10.12 -1.89
CA ASP A 35 6.79 10.91 -3.10
C ASP A 35 5.26 10.92 -3.40
N THR A 36 4.67 12.12 -3.43
CA THR A 36 3.23 12.31 -3.70
C THR A 36 2.79 11.78 -5.06
N LYS A 37 3.62 11.90 -6.11
CA LYS A 37 3.30 11.38 -7.44
C LYS A 37 3.25 9.85 -7.43
N LEU A 38 4.14 9.20 -6.67
CA LEU A 38 4.16 7.75 -6.52
C LEU A 38 3.00 7.23 -5.67
N ARG A 39 2.61 7.92 -4.58
CA ARG A 39 1.39 7.59 -3.84
C ARG A 39 0.15 7.58 -4.74
N ASN A 40 -0.01 8.64 -5.53
CA ASN A 40 -1.10 8.74 -6.51
C ASN A 40 -1.08 7.58 -7.52
N LYS A 41 0.12 7.13 -7.91
CA LYS A 41 0.27 6.00 -8.81
C LYS A 41 -0.13 4.67 -8.15
N MET A 42 0.22 4.45 -6.88
CA MET A 42 -0.19 3.25 -6.12
C MET A 42 -1.71 3.12 -6.05
N VAL A 43 -2.40 4.24 -5.84
CA VAL A 43 -3.87 4.30 -5.85
C VAL A 43 -4.42 3.96 -7.24
N LYS A 44 -3.87 4.57 -8.30
CA LYS A 44 -4.28 4.32 -9.70
C LYS A 44 -4.13 2.87 -10.15
N VAL A 45 -3.17 2.12 -9.60
CA VAL A 45 -2.97 0.70 -9.91
C VAL A 45 -3.70 -0.24 -8.94
N ASN A 46 -4.63 0.28 -8.13
CA ASN A 46 -5.45 -0.48 -7.20
C ASN A 46 -4.65 -1.25 -6.12
N LEU A 47 -3.57 -0.67 -5.60
CA LEU A 47 -2.80 -1.28 -4.50
C LEU A 47 -3.44 -1.10 -3.13
N LEU A 48 -4.35 -0.12 -2.97
CA LEU A 48 -4.97 0.18 -1.68
C LEU A 48 -5.66 -1.05 -1.06
N PRO A 49 -6.58 -1.76 -1.74
CA PRO A 49 -7.21 -2.95 -1.16
C PRO A 49 -6.21 -4.04 -0.75
N LYS A 50 -5.07 -4.11 -1.43
CA LYS A 50 -4.04 -5.11 -1.15
C LYS A 50 -3.27 -4.80 0.13
N PHE A 51 -2.96 -3.53 0.39
CA PHE A 51 -2.38 -3.12 1.66
C PHE A 51 -3.30 -3.39 2.84
N VAL A 52 -4.61 -3.32 2.62
CA VAL A 52 -5.63 -3.62 3.63
C VAL A 52 -5.71 -5.11 3.91
N GLN A 53 -5.55 -5.96 2.90
CA GLN A 53 -5.42 -7.40 3.14
C GLN A 53 -4.19 -7.71 4.00
N PHE A 54 -3.07 -7.02 3.78
CA PHE A 54 -1.86 -7.19 4.58
C PHE A 54 -1.97 -6.69 6.02
N THR A 55 -3.00 -5.93 6.40
CA THR A 55 -3.21 -5.59 7.82
C THR A 55 -3.82 -6.75 8.62
N SER A 56 -4.37 -7.77 7.96
CA SER A 56 -4.81 -9.01 8.61
C SER A 56 -3.68 -10.03 8.79
N ASP A 57 -2.46 -9.73 8.32
CA ASP A 57 -1.28 -10.58 8.42
C ASP A 57 -0.30 -10.00 9.44
N ASP A 58 -0.08 -10.70 10.55
CA ASP A 58 0.82 -10.30 11.64
C ASP A 58 2.25 -9.98 11.16
N LYS A 59 2.73 -10.64 10.09
CA LYS A 59 4.08 -10.41 9.56
C LYS A 59 4.21 -9.09 8.83
N HIS A 60 3.11 -8.60 8.24
CA HIS A 60 3.14 -7.47 7.31
C HIS A 60 2.35 -6.25 7.80
N ILE A 61 1.52 -6.41 8.84
CA ILE A 61 0.65 -5.37 9.41
C ILE A 61 1.38 -4.06 9.68
N ASN A 62 2.56 -4.09 10.31
CA ASN A 62 3.31 -2.89 10.67
C ASN A 62 3.71 -2.04 9.45
N LEU A 63 4.10 -2.68 8.34
CA LEU A 63 4.47 -1.97 7.11
C LEU A 63 3.22 -1.52 6.34
N ALA A 64 2.21 -2.39 6.26
CA ALA A 64 0.94 -2.08 5.64
C ALA A 64 0.28 -0.84 6.28
N MET A 65 0.24 -0.79 7.61
CA MET A 65 -0.30 0.35 8.37
C MET A 65 0.44 1.66 8.08
N LYS A 66 1.78 1.64 8.03
CA LYS A 66 2.58 2.81 7.69
C LYS A 66 2.30 3.32 6.27
N ILE A 67 2.15 2.41 5.31
CA ILE A 67 1.79 2.75 3.93
C ILE A 67 0.39 3.36 3.89
N LEU A 68 -0.60 2.72 4.52
CA LEU A 68 -1.97 3.21 4.57
C LEU A 68 -2.06 4.60 5.22
N TYR A 69 -1.30 4.83 6.30
CA TYR A 69 -1.18 6.15 6.92
C TYR A 69 -0.64 7.21 5.94
N HIS A 70 0.42 6.93 5.19
CA HIS A 70 0.92 7.88 4.19
C HIS A 70 -0.07 8.12 3.05
N LEU A 71 -0.85 7.10 2.66
CA LEU A 71 -1.90 7.24 1.64
C LEU A 71 -3.08 8.07 2.14
N SER A 72 -3.46 7.96 3.43
CA SER A 72 -4.60 8.70 4.01
C SER A 72 -4.36 10.21 4.15
N LEU A 73 -3.11 10.66 4.07
CA LEU A 73 -2.75 12.08 4.04
C LEU A 73 -3.21 12.80 2.75
N ASP A 74 -3.49 12.08 1.66
CA ASP A 74 -4.05 12.67 0.45
C ASP A 74 -5.59 12.65 0.53
N ASP A 75 -6.21 13.83 0.56
CA ASP A 75 -7.67 13.98 0.75
C ASP A 75 -8.50 13.19 -0.25
N ARG A 76 -7.98 12.96 -1.46
CA ARG A 76 -8.65 12.20 -2.52
C ARG A 76 -8.77 10.71 -2.19
N VAL A 77 -7.90 10.21 -1.32
CA VAL A 77 -7.85 8.79 -0.93
C VAL A 77 -8.75 8.52 0.27
N LYS A 78 -9.08 9.54 1.08
CA LYS A 78 -9.96 9.42 2.25
C LYS A 78 -11.33 8.84 1.89
N PHE A 79 -11.90 9.23 0.75
CA PHE A 79 -13.16 8.65 0.26
C PHE A 79 -13.04 7.15 -0.08
N MET A 80 -11.90 6.74 -0.66
CA MET A 80 -11.63 5.33 -0.94
C MET A 80 -11.47 4.52 0.35
N PHE A 81 -10.86 5.10 1.40
CA PHE A 81 -10.80 4.48 2.73
C PHE A 81 -12.19 4.27 3.34
N THR A 82 -13.11 5.23 3.21
CA THR A 82 -14.48 5.09 3.73
C THR A 82 -15.32 4.07 2.97
N GLN A 83 -14.98 3.77 1.71
CA GLN A 83 -15.65 2.75 0.92
C GLN A 83 -15.05 1.36 1.06
N SER A 84 -13.79 1.27 1.51
CA SER A 84 -13.14 0.01 1.88
C SER A 84 -13.40 -0.33 3.36
N ASP A 85 -13.46 -1.61 3.72
CA ASP A 85 -13.62 -2.04 5.12
C ASP A 85 -12.42 -1.71 6.04
N CYS A 86 -11.44 -0.94 5.57
CA CYS A 86 -10.27 -0.50 6.35
C CYS A 86 -10.63 0.20 7.65
N VAL A 87 -11.64 1.08 7.61
CA VAL A 87 -11.99 1.90 8.78
C VAL A 87 -12.57 1.02 9.88
N LYS A 88 -13.35 0.00 9.52
CA LYS A 88 -13.87 -0.99 10.47
C LYS A 88 -12.73 -1.80 11.10
N LEU A 89 -11.77 -2.23 10.29
CA LEU A 89 -10.63 -3.03 10.71
C LEU A 89 -9.66 -2.32 11.68
N LEU A 90 -9.78 -0.99 11.84
CA LEU A 90 -8.95 -0.17 12.74
C LEU A 90 -9.67 0.24 14.02
N THR A 91 -10.99 0.04 14.09
CA THR A 91 -11.83 0.51 15.19
C THR A 91 -12.33 -0.64 16.08
N ASP A 92 -12.20 -1.89 15.62
CA ASP A 92 -12.31 -3.12 16.42
C ASP A 92 -10.93 -3.55 16.96
#